data_AF-A0A965C2A9-F1
#
_entry.id   AF-A0A965C2A9-F1
#
_cell.length_a   1.000
_cell.length_b   1.000
_cell.length_c   1.000
_cell.angle_alpha   90.00
_cell.angle_beta   90.00
_cell.angle_gamma   90.00
#
_symmetry.space_group_name_H-M   'P 1'
#
loop_
_entity.id
_entity.type
_entity.pdbx_description
1 polymer ?
#
loop_
_entity_poly.entity_id
_entity_poly.type
_entity_poly.pdbx_seq_one_letter_code
_entity_poly.pdbx_strand_id
1 'polypeptide(L)'
;MKPMATKSSVKRWGLSWEFQAVSLALHASLDRQVQATAGLPEQLHRARLQVMQGIGPQDADSSRVLREMAAGALRRWGLLRQLQALMSERESATETLSLGDCLLRLSLSWMIEQPVKTAMIVDQAVECAKRIAPKSAHYTNALLRRFGRERESLMARALASEEAIWNVPGWWLGVLRKAYPDDWQRVLKAAAQPAPVSLRVNRRRVSQEDLAVSLAERGYPAKCFAPAPGKVGGDFLARQVQAEQAPALKLYTRDALHLHPATDPKHLPGFLEGLFTVQDLAAQQAAWLIDLSDGMSVLDACAAPGGKTGHMLELAECDMHAWDVSAKRLERLAENLNRLQCQAKLACVDLLGKEELPAPAGFFDRILLDAPCSASGIIGRHPEIRWRRQEDALSQHQAQQFAMLCRLWPLLKRMLSLSR
;
A
#
# COMPACT_ATOMS: atom_id res chain seq x y z
N MET A 1 -38.52 -9.14 30.96
CA MET A 1 -37.99 -9.92 29.81
C MET A 1 -36.47 -9.80 29.78
N LYS A 2 -35.74 -10.79 29.23
CA LYS A 2 -34.28 -10.67 28.98
C LYS A 2 -34.04 -10.04 27.59
N PRO A 3 -33.01 -9.19 27.40
CA PRO A 3 -32.69 -8.64 26.09
C PRO A 3 -32.18 -9.74 25.14
N MET A 4 -32.51 -9.63 23.86
CA MET A 4 -32.05 -10.56 22.82
C MET A 4 -30.56 -10.33 22.54
N ALA A 5 -29.75 -11.39 22.70
CA ALA A 5 -28.35 -11.34 22.29
C ALA A 5 -28.25 -11.21 20.75
N THR A 6 -27.53 -10.18 20.29
CA THR A 6 -27.29 -9.95 18.86
C THR A 6 -26.33 -11.00 18.28
N LYS A 7 -26.67 -11.53 17.10
CA LYS A 7 -25.91 -12.60 16.43
C LYS A 7 -24.67 -12.03 15.73
N SER A 8 -23.51 -11.99 16.40
CA SER A 8 -22.25 -11.52 15.80
C SER A 8 -21.01 -12.28 16.34
N SER A 9 -19.81 -11.95 15.85
CA SER A 9 -18.49 -12.56 16.19
C SER A 9 -18.16 -13.96 15.64
N VAL A 10 -18.51 -14.22 14.36
CA VAL A 10 -18.10 -15.38 13.54
C VAL A 10 -18.73 -16.72 13.93
N LYS A 11 -19.38 -17.41 12.97
CA LYS A 11 -19.57 -18.87 12.98
C LYS A 11 -18.19 -19.56 12.78
N ARG A 12 -17.38 -19.56 13.85
CA ARG A 12 -15.94 -19.86 13.91
C ARG A 12 -15.41 -20.77 12.80
N TRP A 13 -14.93 -20.15 11.72
CA TRP A 13 -14.21 -20.77 10.60
C TRP A 13 -14.94 -21.87 9.81
N GLY A 14 -16.26 -21.99 9.97
CA GLY A 14 -17.12 -22.75 9.06
C GLY A 14 -17.23 -22.02 7.73
N LEU A 15 -16.16 -22.08 6.93
CA LEU A 15 -16.13 -21.43 5.63
C LEU A 15 -17.18 -22.07 4.72
N SER A 16 -17.71 -21.19 3.88
CA SER A 16 -18.59 -21.46 2.78
C SER A 16 -18.45 -20.22 1.87
N TRP A 17 -19.32 -20.10 0.89
CA TRP A 17 -19.49 -19.07 -0.11
C TRP A 17 -18.45 -18.90 -1.24
N GLU A 18 -17.23 -19.44 -1.41
CA GLU A 18 -16.26 -20.27 -0.67
C GLU A 18 -14.87 -19.64 -0.94
N PHE A 19 -14.07 -19.35 0.10
CA PHE A 19 -12.86 -18.49 -0.03
C PHE A 19 -13.15 -17.19 -0.84
N GLN A 20 -14.39 -16.69 -0.77
CA GLN A 20 -15.01 -15.98 -1.89
C GLN A 20 -14.23 -14.71 -2.31
N ALA A 21 -14.33 -14.40 -3.59
CA ALA A 21 -13.48 -13.46 -4.32
C ALA A 21 -11.99 -13.86 -4.39
N VAL A 22 -11.56 -15.02 -3.88
CA VAL A 22 -10.13 -15.40 -3.75
C VAL A 22 -9.36 -14.29 -3.02
N SER A 23 -10.00 -13.76 -1.97
CA SER A 23 -9.60 -12.54 -1.27
C SER A 23 -9.40 -11.31 -2.19
N LEU A 24 -10.41 -11.03 -3.02
CA LEU A 24 -10.40 -10.00 -4.07
C LEU A 24 -9.24 -10.18 -5.08
N ALA A 25 -9.09 -11.41 -5.57
CA ALA A 25 -8.22 -11.82 -6.68
C ALA A 25 -6.79 -11.30 -6.54
N LEU A 26 -6.18 -11.50 -5.37
CA LEU A 26 -4.83 -11.03 -5.03
C LEU A 26 -4.65 -9.49 -5.10
N HIS A 27 -5.75 -8.72 -5.00
CA HIS A 27 -5.87 -7.30 -5.36
C HIS A 27 -5.58 -7.00 -6.85
N ALA A 28 -6.19 -7.83 -7.72
CA ALA A 28 -5.98 -7.93 -9.16
C ALA A 28 -4.56 -8.40 -9.51
N SER A 29 -4.37 -9.71 -9.58
CA SER A 29 -3.13 -10.37 -9.99
C SER A 29 -2.52 -9.76 -11.25
N LEU A 30 -1.36 -9.09 -11.08
CA LEU A 30 -0.32 -8.88 -12.10
C LEU A 30 -0.87 -8.64 -13.53
N ASP A 31 -1.27 -7.40 -13.88
CA ASP A 31 -2.06 -7.07 -15.11
C ASP A 31 -1.49 -7.49 -16.48
N ARG A 32 -0.30 -8.11 -16.57
CA ARG A 32 0.24 -8.76 -17.78
C ARG A 32 0.45 -10.29 -17.67
N GLN A 33 0.25 -10.88 -16.50
CA GLN A 33 0.51 -12.31 -16.18
C GLN A 33 -0.77 -13.10 -15.82
N VAL A 34 -1.94 -12.61 -16.23
CA VAL A 34 -3.17 -13.41 -16.31
C VAL A 34 -3.65 -13.32 -17.75
N GLN A 35 -3.60 -14.44 -18.49
CA GLN A 35 -4.19 -14.47 -19.82
C GLN A 35 -5.69 -14.20 -19.75
N ALA A 36 -6.17 -13.34 -20.65
CA ALA A 36 -7.58 -13.10 -20.85
C ALA A 36 -8.27 -14.34 -21.43
N THR A 37 -8.63 -15.29 -20.56
CA THR A 37 -9.68 -16.26 -20.87
C THR A 37 -10.96 -15.45 -21.11
N ALA A 38 -11.51 -15.52 -22.32
CA ALA A 38 -12.69 -14.72 -22.69
C ALA A 38 -13.84 -14.94 -21.68
N GLY A 39 -14.33 -13.83 -21.11
CA GLY A 39 -15.32 -13.82 -20.03
C GLY A 39 -14.75 -13.62 -18.61
N LEU A 40 -13.49 -13.96 -18.34
CA LEU A 40 -12.91 -13.86 -16.99
C LEU A 40 -12.78 -12.41 -16.46
N PRO A 41 -12.37 -11.39 -17.25
CA PRO A 41 -12.30 -10.01 -16.78
C PRO A 41 -13.66 -9.49 -16.33
N GLU A 42 -14.72 -9.85 -17.05
CA GLU A 42 -16.07 -9.40 -16.74
C GLU A 42 -16.66 -10.16 -15.54
N GLN A 43 -16.36 -11.45 -15.37
CA GLN A 43 -16.76 -12.20 -14.18
C GLN A 43 -16.05 -11.72 -12.91
N LEU A 44 -14.76 -11.38 -12.99
CA LEU A 44 -14.02 -10.75 -11.88
C LEU A 44 -14.50 -9.32 -11.61
N HIS A 45 -14.85 -8.57 -12.65
CA HIS A 45 -15.48 -7.25 -12.51
C HIS A 45 -16.87 -7.34 -11.86
N ARG A 46 -17.71 -8.30 -12.28
CA ARG A 46 -19.01 -8.59 -11.65
C ARG A 46 -18.85 -9.05 -10.21
N ALA A 47 -17.93 -9.96 -9.89
CA ALA A 47 -17.68 -10.37 -8.50
C ALA A 47 -17.24 -9.19 -7.61
N ARG A 48 -16.38 -8.31 -8.14
CA ARG A 48 -16.00 -7.04 -7.49
C ARG A 48 -17.21 -6.10 -7.33
N LEU A 49 -18.03 -5.93 -8.36
CA LEU A 49 -19.24 -5.09 -8.31
C LEU A 49 -20.27 -5.65 -7.33
N GLN A 50 -20.50 -6.96 -7.30
CA GLN A 50 -21.42 -7.64 -6.39
C GLN A 50 -21.00 -7.47 -4.93
N VAL A 51 -19.70 -7.56 -4.62
CA VAL A 51 -19.16 -7.19 -3.30
C VAL A 51 -19.37 -5.69 -3.02
N MET A 52 -19.13 -4.80 -4.00
CA MET A 52 -19.41 -3.36 -3.88
C MET A 52 -20.92 -3.02 -3.80
N GLN A 53 -21.80 -3.93 -4.17
CA GLN A 53 -23.27 -3.82 -4.14
C GLN A 53 -23.90 -4.56 -2.95
N GLY A 54 -23.10 -5.02 -1.97
CA GLY A 54 -23.60 -5.65 -0.74
C GLY A 54 -23.96 -7.15 -0.86
N ILE A 55 -23.64 -7.79 -1.98
CA ILE A 55 -23.77 -9.24 -2.22
C ILE A 55 -22.44 -9.96 -1.86
N GLY A 56 -21.73 -9.41 -0.88
CA GLY A 56 -20.56 -10.00 -0.20
C GLY A 56 -20.87 -10.22 1.28
N PRO A 57 -19.85 -10.38 2.15
CA PRO A 57 -20.09 -10.53 3.57
C PRO A 57 -20.57 -9.19 4.14
N GLN A 58 -21.73 -9.17 4.76
CA GLN A 58 -22.44 -7.94 5.14
C GLN A 58 -21.88 -7.26 6.42
N ASP A 59 -20.66 -7.63 6.83
CA ASP A 59 -19.93 -7.04 7.94
C ASP A 59 -18.51 -6.60 7.55
N ALA A 60 -18.01 -5.57 8.25
CA ALA A 60 -16.70 -4.98 8.02
C ALA A 60 -15.55 -5.92 8.43
N ASP A 61 -15.79 -6.79 9.42
CA ASP A 61 -14.79 -7.70 9.98
C ASP A 61 -14.37 -8.78 8.97
N SER A 62 -15.32 -9.41 8.28
CA SER A 62 -15.02 -10.37 7.21
C SER A 62 -14.20 -9.71 6.09
N SER A 63 -14.58 -8.49 5.70
CA SER A 63 -13.87 -7.68 4.71
C SER A 63 -12.47 -7.22 5.17
N ARG A 64 -12.19 -7.24 6.47
CA ARG A 64 -10.86 -7.04 7.06
C ARG A 64 -10.04 -8.33 7.03
N VAL A 65 -10.57 -9.43 7.56
CA VAL A 65 -9.88 -10.74 7.66
C VAL A 65 -9.39 -11.21 6.28
N LEU A 66 -10.21 -11.05 5.23
CA LEU A 66 -9.80 -11.36 3.86
C LEU A 66 -8.57 -10.55 3.43
N ARG A 67 -8.59 -9.22 3.56
CA ARG A 67 -7.45 -8.35 3.22
C ARG A 67 -6.17 -8.74 3.97
N GLU A 68 -6.28 -9.11 5.25
CA GLU A 68 -5.16 -9.62 6.05
C GLU A 68 -4.61 -10.94 5.47
N MET A 69 -5.47 -11.89 5.06
CA MET A 69 -5.05 -13.15 4.41
C MET A 69 -4.37 -12.93 3.05
N ALA A 70 -4.89 -12.07 2.18
CA ALA A 70 -4.22 -11.73 0.91
C ALA A 70 -2.87 -11.04 1.14
N ALA A 71 -2.80 -10.09 2.08
CA ALA A 71 -1.54 -9.43 2.42
C ALA A 71 -0.52 -10.43 2.99
N GLY A 72 -0.95 -11.41 3.80
CA GLY A 72 -0.10 -12.50 4.28
C GLY A 72 0.45 -13.38 3.15
N ALA A 73 -0.41 -13.77 2.19
CA ALA A 73 0.00 -14.56 1.03
C ALA A 73 0.97 -13.80 0.11
N LEU A 74 0.71 -12.51 -0.16
CA LEU A 74 1.61 -11.65 -0.94
C LEU A 74 2.96 -11.41 -0.23
N ARG A 75 2.96 -11.33 1.11
CA ARG A 75 4.20 -11.21 1.91
C ARG A 75 5.08 -12.46 1.83
N ARG A 76 4.48 -13.65 1.72
CA ARG A 76 5.16 -14.95 1.63
C ARG A 76 5.25 -15.50 0.20
N TRP A 77 5.02 -14.69 -0.82
CA TRP A 77 4.81 -15.17 -2.19
C TRP A 77 5.99 -15.96 -2.79
N GLY A 78 7.23 -15.58 -2.49
CA GLY A 78 8.43 -16.31 -2.94
C GLY A 78 8.50 -17.70 -2.31
N LEU A 79 8.26 -17.79 -0.99
CA LEU A 79 8.15 -19.06 -0.27
C LEU A 79 7.02 -19.94 -0.86
N LEU A 80 5.87 -19.33 -1.17
CA LEU A 80 4.71 -20.03 -1.74
C LEU A 80 4.94 -20.51 -3.18
N ARG A 81 5.71 -19.77 -3.99
CA ARG A 81 6.21 -20.23 -5.31
C ARG A 81 7.09 -21.46 -5.16
N GLN A 82 8.10 -21.41 -4.29
CA GLN A 82 9.06 -22.50 -4.10
C GLN A 82 8.39 -23.75 -3.50
N LEU A 83 7.52 -23.59 -2.50
CA LEU A 83 6.70 -24.69 -1.98
C LEU A 83 5.84 -25.33 -3.09
N GLN A 84 5.21 -24.53 -3.95
CA GLN A 84 4.43 -25.07 -5.06
C GLN A 84 5.30 -25.84 -6.08
N ALA A 85 6.46 -25.31 -6.48
CA ALA A 85 7.37 -25.99 -7.41
C ALA A 85 7.83 -27.35 -6.83
N LEU A 86 8.32 -27.34 -5.58
CA LEU A 86 8.79 -28.53 -4.86
C LEU A 86 7.72 -29.62 -4.69
N MET A 87 6.44 -29.25 -4.61
CA MET A 87 5.32 -30.20 -4.45
C MET A 87 4.66 -30.63 -5.75
N SER A 88 4.73 -29.81 -6.80
CA SER A 88 4.14 -30.12 -8.11
C SER A 88 5.12 -30.82 -9.06
N GLU A 89 6.41 -30.85 -8.70
CA GLU A 89 7.51 -31.45 -9.50
C GLU A 89 7.60 -30.87 -10.92
N ARG A 90 7.15 -29.61 -11.06
CA ARG A 90 7.30 -28.76 -12.23
C ARG A 90 8.38 -27.73 -11.98
N GLU A 91 9.17 -27.42 -13.00
CA GLU A 91 9.98 -26.20 -12.99
C GLU A 91 9.08 -24.95 -12.83
N SER A 92 9.63 -23.89 -12.23
CA SER A 92 8.91 -22.65 -11.91
C SER A 92 8.67 -21.77 -13.16
N ALA A 93 8.02 -22.34 -14.19
CA ALA A 93 8.03 -21.86 -15.57
C ALA A 93 6.63 -21.61 -16.18
N THR A 94 5.61 -21.30 -15.37
CA THR A 94 4.41 -20.61 -15.87
C THR A 94 4.34 -19.21 -15.26
N GLU A 95 4.67 -18.20 -16.06
CA GLU A 95 4.45 -16.79 -15.70
C GLU A 95 2.95 -16.50 -15.49
N THR A 96 2.09 -17.16 -16.27
CA THR A 96 0.64 -17.10 -16.14
C THR A 96 0.14 -17.88 -14.92
N LEU A 97 -0.68 -17.25 -14.08
CA LEU A 97 -1.27 -17.86 -12.88
C LEU A 97 -2.72 -18.26 -13.12
N SER A 98 -3.11 -19.47 -12.74
CA SER A 98 -4.53 -19.86 -12.70
C SER A 98 -5.20 -19.48 -11.37
N LEU A 99 -6.54 -19.44 -11.36
CA LEU A 99 -7.30 -19.30 -10.10
C LEU A 99 -7.00 -20.43 -9.11
N GLY A 100 -6.66 -21.64 -9.61
CA GLY A 100 -6.24 -22.77 -8.77
C GLY A 100 -4.89 -22.52 -8.07
N ASP A 101 -3.94 -21.87 -8.74
CA ASP A 101 -2.64 -21.51 -8.16
C ASP A 101 -2.78 -20.40 -7.11
N CYS A 102 -3.63 -19.40 -7.39
CA CYS A 102 -3.94 -18.33 -6.44
C CYS A 102 -4.60 -18.88 -5.16
N LEU A 103 -5.59 -19.77 -5.31
CA LEU A 103 -6.27 -20.44 -4.20
C LEU A 103 -5.33 -21.37 -3.42
N LEU A 104 -4.48 -22.13 -4.12
CA LEU A 104 -3.46 -22.99 -3.52
C LEU A 104 -2.48 -22.18 -2.67
N ARG A 105 -1.90 -21.09 -3.20
CA ARG A 105 -0.94 -20.25 -2.48
C ARG A 105 -1.58 -19.51 -1.29
N LEU A 106 -2.81 -19.02 -1.43
CA LEU A 106 -3.57 -18.42 -0.33
C LEU A 106 -3.81 -19.44 0.80
N SER A 107 -4.20 -20.68 0.43
CA SER A 107 -4.43 -21.77 1.38
C SER A 107 -3.15 -22.23 2.07
N LEU A 108 -2.05 -22.36 1.33
CA LEU A 108 -0.72 -22.67 1.88
C LEU A 108 -0.24 -21.59 2.86
N SER A 109 -0.41 -20.30 2.55
CA SER A 109 -0.09 -19.20 3.47
C SER A 109 -0.86 -19.34 4.79
N TRP A 110 -2.14 -19.66 4.71
CA TRP A 110 -2.98 -19.81 5.89
C TRP A 110 -2.67 -21.09 6.68
N MET A 111 -2.31 -22.20 6.01
CA MET A 111 -1.78 -23.40 6.68
C MET A 111 -0.45 -23.13 7.39
N ILE A 112 0.43 -22.28 6.84
CA ILE A 112 1.67 -21.85 7.50
C ILE A 112 1.32 -21.12 8.80
N GLU A 113 0.40 -20.15 8.76
CA GLU A 113 -0.07 -19.36 9.91
C GLU A 113 -0.89 -20.13 10.94
N GLN A 114 -1.62 -21.18 10.53
CA GLN A 114 -2.58 -21.90 11.35
C GLN A 114 -2.39 -23.43 11.23
N PRO A 115 -1.23 -23.99 11.65
CA PRO A 115 -0.90 -25.40 11.50
C PRO A 115 -1.99 -26.34 12.05
N VAL A 116 -2.53 -26.02 13.22
CA VAL A 116 -3.59 -26.77 13.92
C VAL A 116 -4.94 -26.81 13.18
N LYS A 117 -5.14 -25.98 12.14
CA LYS A 117 -6.36 -25.95 11.32
C LYS A 117 -6.20 -26.64 9.96
N THR A 118 -5.07 -27.29 9.70
CA THR A 118 -4.72 -27.92 8.41
C THR A 118 -5.88 -28.68 7.74
N ALA A 119 -6.55 -29.59 8.43
CA ALA A 119 -7.64 -30.38 7.83
C ALA A 119 -8.84 -29.52 7.37
N MET A 120 -9.22 -28.53 8.18
CA MET A 120 -10.28 -27.56 7.87
C MET A 120 -9.89 -26.67 6.68
N ILE A 121 -8.63 -26.21 6.62
CA ILE A 121 -8.15 -25.37 5.51
C ILE A 121 -8.12 -26.16 4.19
N VAL A 122 -7.68 -27.43 4.23
CA VAL A 122 -7.69 -28.33 3.06
C VAL A 122 -9.11 -28.53 2.53
N ASP A 123 -10.05 -28.91 3.39
CA ASP A 123 -11.45 -29.14 3.02
C ASP A 123 -12.07 -27.91 2.33
N GLN A 124 -11.86 -26.75 2.93
CA GLN A 124 -12.42 -25.47 2.47
C GLN A 124 -11.77 -24.95 1.19
N ALA A 125 -10.47 -25.16 1.02
CA ALA A 125 -9.78 -24.88 -0.24
C ALA A 125 -10.28 -25.79 -1.38
N VAL A 126 -10.60 -27.04 -1.07
CA VAL A 126 -11.09 -28.01 -2.06
C VAL A 126 -12.54 -27.75 -2.43
N GLU A 127 -13.42 -27.42 -1.49
CA GLU A 127 -14.80 -27.05 -1.77
C GLU A 127 -14.89 -25.73 -2.56
N CYS A 128 -14.03 -24.76 -2.26
CA CYS A 128 -13.82 -23.59 -3.13
C CYS A 128 -13.39 -24.00 -4.54
N ALA A 129 -12.34 -24.84 -4.65
CA ALA A 129 -11.77 -25.20 -5.95
C ALA A 129 -12.78 -25.91 -6.87
N LYS A 130 -13.65 -26.78 -6.32
CA LYS A 130 -14.76 -27.41 -7.07
C LYS A 130 -15.69 -26.39 -7.74
N ARG A 131 -15.84 -25.20 -7.15
CA ARG A 131 -16.79 -24.15 -7.58
C ARG A 131 -16.14 -23.12 -8.51
N ILE A 132 -14.92 -22.66 -8.22
CA ILE A 132 -14.27 -21.57 -8.98
C ILE A 132 -13.15 -22.03 -9.93
N ALA A 133 -12.58 -23.21 -9.74
CA ALA A 133 -11.46 -23.72 -10.53
C ALA A 133 -11.54 -25.27 -10.67
N PRO A 134 -12.64 -25.84 -11.22
CA PRO A 134 -12.95 -27.27 -11.05
C PRO A 134 -11.85 -28.19 -11.57
N LYS A 135 -11.23 -27.82 -12.70
CA LYS A 135 -10.09 -28.52 -13.32
C LYS A 135 -8.87 -28.66 -12.40
N SER A 136 -8.73 -27.79 -11.39
CA SER A 136 -7.63 -27.77 -10.43
C SER A 136 -7.99 -28.37 -9.07
N ALA A 137 -9.25 -28.74 -8.81
CA ALA A 137 -9.69 -29.14 -7.46
C ALA A 137 -8.95 -30.37 -6.90
N HIS A 138 -8.72 -31.40 -7.74
CA HIS A 138 -7.93 -32.58 -7.36
C HIS A 138 -6.46 -32.24 -7.09
N TYR A 139 -5.87 -31.35 -7.89
CA TYR A 139 -4.50 -30.86 -7.74
C TYR A 139 -4.33 -30.06 -6.44
N THR A 140 -5.23 -29.10 -6.16
CA THR A 140 -5.26 -28.34 -4.91
C THR A 140 -5.41 -29.26 -3.70
N ASN A 141 -6.31 -30.25 -3.74
CA ASN A 141 -6.45 -31.27 -2.69
C ASN A 141 -5.15 -32.06 -2.47
N ALA A 142 -4.53 -32.55 -3.55
CA ALA A 142 -3.32 -33.35 -3.49
C ALA A 142 -2.15 -32.57 -2.88
N LEU A 143 -1.90 -31.34 -3.34
CA LEU A 143 -0.77 -30.54 -2.87
C LEU A 143 -0.96 -30.01 -1.44
N LEU A 144 -2.17 -29.61 -1.04
CA LEU A 144 -2.43 -29.21 0.34
C LEU A 144 -2.32 -30.39 1.32
N ARG A 145 -2.78 -31.60 0.92
CA ARG A 145 -2.55 -32.83 1.70
C ARG A 145 -1.08 -33.25 1.73
N ARG A 146 -0.32 -33.03 0.66
CA ARG A 146 1.15 -33.24 0.62
C ARG A 146 1.82 -32.32 1.63
N PHE A 147 1.56 -31.01 1.56
CA PHE A 147 2.08 -30.03 2.51
C PHE A 147 1.72 -30.34 3.96
N GLY A 148 0.51 -30.85 4.21
CA GLY A 148 0.07 -31.25 5.56
C GLY A 148 0.88 -32.40 6.18
N ARG A 149 1.43 -33.32 5.37
CA ARG A 149 2.28 -34.43 5.86
C ARG A 149 3.77 -34.10 5.84
N GLU A 150 4.22 -33.48 4.76
CA GLU A 150 5.65 -33.27 4.44
C GLU A 150 6.14 -31.87 4.87
N ARG A 151 5.37 -31.17 5.72
CA ARG A 151 5.52 -29.75 6.08
C ARG A 151 6.95 -29.33 6.37
N GLU A 152 7.62 -30.03 7.28
CA GLU A 152 8.95 -29.64 7.79
C GLU A 152 10.02 -29.76 6.70
N SER A 153 10.04 -30.89 6.00
CA SER A 153 10.94 -31.15 4.86
C SER A 153 10.70 -30.16 3.71
N LEU A 154 9.44 -29.90 3.35
CA LEU A 154 9.09 -28.94 2.30
C LEU A 154 9.44 -27.50 2.68
N MET A 155 9.22 -27.09 3.94
CA MET A 155 9.62 -25.78 4.43
C MET A 155 11.14 -25.61 4.43
N ALA A 156 11.89 -26.61 4.92
CA ALA A 156 13.36 -26.59 4.92
C ALA A 156 13.92 -26.50 3.49
N ARG A 157 13.40 -27.31 2.55
CA ARG A 157 13.80 -27.28 1.13
C ARG A 157 13.44 -25.97 0.45
N ALA A 158 12.27 -25.40 0.73
CA ALA A 158 11.86 -24.12 0.15
C ALA A 158 12.74 -22.96 0.64
N LEU A 159 13.07 -22.94 1.94
CA LEU A 159 13.92 -21.93 2.57
C LEU A 159 15.41 -22.03 2.20
N ALA A 160 15.83 -22.97 1.35
CA ALA A 160 17.14 -22.94 0.70
C ALA A 160 17.24 -21.88 -0.43
N SER A 161 16.12 -21.32 -0.89
CA SER A 161 16.09 -20.29 -1.93
C SER A 161 16.09 -18.87 -1.33
N GLU A 162 16.97 -17.99 -1.80
CA GLU A 162 16.97 -16.57 -1.40
C GLU A 162 15.63 -15.89 -1.71
N GLU A 163 14.95 -16.25 -2.81
CA GLU A 163 13.61 -15.74 -3.12
C GLU A 163 12.58 -16.18 -2.06
N ALA A 164 12.71 -17.38 -1.48
CA ALA A 164 11.80 -17.85 -0.44
C ALA A 164 12.10 -17.26 0.95
N ILE A 165 13.38 -17.03 1.27
CA ILE A 165 13.80 -16.36 2.50
C ILE A 165 13.31 -14.90 2.49
N TRP A 166 13.74 -14.13 1.48
CA TRP A 166 13.54 -12.69 1.43
C TRP A 166 12.20 -12.27 0.81
N ASN A 167 11.54 -13.19 0.09
CA ASN A 167 10.29 -12.93 -0.62
C ASN A 167 10.40 -11.71 -1.53
N VAL A 168 11.43 -11.68 -2.38
CA VAL A 168 11.64 -10.71 -3.47
C VAL A 168 12.26 -11.41 -4.68
N PRO A 169 12.03 -10.96 -5.93
CA PRO A 169 12.72 -11.50 -7.11
C PRO A 169 14.24 -11.36 -7.02
N GLY A 170 14.97 -12.27 -7.68
CA GLY A 170 16.44 -12.22 -7.75
C GLY A 170 17.01 -10.91 -8.31
N TRP A 171 16.39 -10.34 -9.35
CA TRP A 171 16.80 -9.05 -9.93
C TRP A 171 16.70 -7.92 -8.88
N TRP A 172 15.61 -7.90 -8.11
CA TRP A 172 15.38 -6.89 -7.06
C TRP A 172 16.43 -7.01 -5.95
N LEU A 173 16.76 -8.26 -5.57
CA LEU A 173 17.80 -8.55 -4.58
C LEU A 173 19.18 -8.06 -5.06
N GLY A 174 19.49 -8.19 -6.35
CA GLY A 174 20.69 -7.61 -6.97
C GLY A 174 20.70 -6.07 -6.90
N VAL A 175 19.60 -5.42 -7.26
CA VAL A 175 19.45 -3.95 -7.17
C VAL A 175 19.64 -3.45 -5.74
N LEU A 176 19.05 -4.11 -4.74
CA LEU A 176 19.21 -3.72 -3.33
C LEU A 176 20.63 -3.96 -2.81
N ARG A 177 21.28 -5.07 -3.17
CA ARG A 177 22.69 -5.34 -2.82
C ARG A 177 23.64 -4.29 -3.41
N LYS A 178 23.35 -3.79 -4.62
CA LYS A 178 24.13 -2.72 -5.26
C LYS A 178 23.87 -1.35 -4.63
N ALA A 179 22.63 -1.05 -4.24
CA ALA A 179 22.25 0.25 -3.67
C ALA A 179 22.56 0.39 -2.16
N TYR A 180 22.55 -0.72 -1.42
CA TYR A 180 22.76 -0.77 0.02
C TYR A 180 23.65 -1.98 0.41
N PRO A 181 24.96 -2.00 0.07
CA PRO A 181 25.82 -3.17 0.24
C PRO A 181 25.81 -3.77 1.66
N ASP A 182 25.83 -2.91 2.68
CA ASP A 182 25.85 -3.33 4.09
C ASP A 182 24.44 -3.45 4.69
N ASP A 183 23.45 -2.80 4.08
CA ASP A 183 22.15 -2.49 4.71
C ASP A 183 20.93 -3.14 4.01
N TRP A 184 21.12 -3.81 2.87
CA TRP A 184 20.03 -4.42 2.08
C TRP A 184 19.16 -5.38 2.89
N GLN A 185 19.75 -6.13 3.83
CA GLN A 185 18.99 -7.00 4.74
C GLN A 185 18.07 -6.21 5.68
N ARG A 186 18.51 -5.05 6.17
CA ARG A 186 17.72 -4.18 7.06
C ARG A 186 16.56 -3.56 6.29
N VAL A 187 16.81 -3.11 5.06
CA VAL A 187 15.78 -2.62 4.13
C VAL A 187 14.72 -3.70 3.87
N LEU A 188 15.11 -4.95 3.58
CA LEU A 188 14.17 -6.05 3.37
C LEU A 188 13.41 -6.44 4.65
N LYS A 189 14.09 -6.51 5.80
CA LYS A 189 13.45 -6.77 7.11
C LYS A 189 12.39 -5.72 7.46
N ALA A 190 12.61 -4.45 7.12
CA ALA A 190 11.62 -3.39 7.26
C ALA A 190 10.47 -3.52 6.24
N ALA A 191 10.78 -3.71 4.95
CA ALA A 191 9.80 -3.81 3.88
C ALA A 191 8.85 -5.02 4.00
N ALA A 192 9.28 -6.09 4.67
CA ALA A 192 8.45 -7.26 4.95
C ALA A 192 7.30 -6.97 5.94
N GLN A 193 7.46 -6.00 6.85
CA GLN A 193 6.52 -5.74 7.94
C GLN A 193 5.24 -5.02 7.47
N PRO A 194 4.09 -5.21 8.14
CA PRO A 194 2.91 -4.37 7.94
C PRO A 194 3.21 -2.93 8.40
N ALA A 195 3.16 -1.97 7.48
CA ALA A 195 3.39 -0.56 7.82
C ALA A 195 2.23 0.01 8.66
N PRO A 196 2.50 0.80 9.72
CA PRO A 196 1.48 1.37 10.60
C PRO A 196 0.57 2.35 9.85
N VAL A 197 -0.68 2.51 10.29
CA VAL A 197 -1.58 3.53 9.76
C VAL A 197 -1.19 4.89 10.36
N SER A 198 -0.62 5.74 9.51
CA SER A 198 -0.29 7.13 9.83
C SER A 198 -1.41 8.05 9.32
N LEU A 199 -1.88 8.93 10.20
CA LEU A 199 -2.76 10.05 9.86
C LEU A 199 -1.92 11.33 9.87
N ARG A 200 -2.31 12.32 9.06
CA ARG A 200 -1.90 13.72 9.18
C ARG A 200 -3.06 14.51 9.76
N VAL A 201 -2.85 15.18 10.88
CA VAL A 201 -3.81 16.08 11.53
C VAL A 201 -3.92 17.38 10.74
N ASN A 202 -5.15 17.85 10.49
CA ASN A 202 -5.38 19.18 9.93
C ASN A 202 -5.18 20.22 11.03
N ARG A 203 -3.94 20.74 11.08
CA ARG A 203 -3.45 21.68 12.11
C ARG A 203 -4.20 23.02 12.18
N ARG A 204 -5.03 23.33 11.17
CA ARG A 204 -5.91 24.51 11.14
C ARG A 204 -7.26 24.26 11.81
N ARG A 205 -7.57 23.01 12.15
CA ARG A 205 -8.88 22.55 12.63
C ARG A 205 -8.83 21.88 14.01
N VAL A 206 -7.72 21.24 14.38
CA VAL A 206 -7.52 20.58 15.67
C VAL A 206 -6.02 20.38 15.97
N SER A 207 -5.62 20.29 17.24
CA SER A 207 -4.25 19.91 17.63
C SER A 207 -3.98 18.40 17.49
N GLN A 208 -2.71 17.99 17.59
CA GLN A 208 -2.32 16.59 17.56
C GLN A 208 -2.85 15.85 18.81
N GLU A 209 -2.77 16.52 19.96
CA GLU A 209 -3.17 16.07 21.28
C GLU A 209 -4.69 15.92 21.40
N ASP A 210 -5.45 16.96 21.03
CA ASP A 210 -6.91 16.96 21.13
C ASP A 210 -7.52 15.87 20.25
N LEU A 211 -6.99 15.68 19.03
CA LEU A 211 -7.46 14.61 18.15
C LEU A 211 -7.07 13.23 18.68
N ALA A 212 -5.91 13.07 19.32
CA ALA A 212 -5.53 11.80 19.94
C ALA A 212 -6.45 11.42 21.11
N VAL A 213 -6.79 12.38 21.98
CA VAL A 213 -7.77 12.20 23.08
C VAL A 213 -9.16 11.88 22.51
N SER A 214 -9.63 12.72 21.59
CA SER A 214 -10.94 12.60 20.92
C SER A 214 -11.13 11.25 20.20
N LEU A 215 -10.07 10.69 19.61
CA LEU A 215 -10.09 9.33 19.05
C LEU A 215 -10.07 8.25 20.13
N ALA A 216 -9.25 8.40 21.17
CA ALA A 216 -9.12 7.42 22.26
C ALA A 216 -10.42 7.26 23.07
N GLU A 217 -11.11 8.37 23.40
CA GLU A 217 -12.43 8.37 24.06
C GLU A 217 -13.49 7.59 23.28
N ARG A 218 -13.38 7.56 21.94
CA ARG A 218 -14.27 6.84 21.03
C ARG A 218 -13.79 5.42 20.71
N GLY A 219 -12.81 4.91 21.45
CA GLY A 219 -12.31 3.53 21.33
C GLY A 219 -11.24 3.32 20.26
N TYR A 220 -10.62 4.39 19.74
CA TYR A 220 -9.57 4.33 18.72
C TYR A 220 -8.24 4.89 19.26
N PRO A 221 -7.37 4.07 19.89
CA PRO A 221 -6.11 4.56 20.43
C PRO A 221 -5.20 5.12 19.33
N ALA A 222 -4.95 6.43 19.41
CA ALA A 222 -3.99 7.14 18.58
C ALA A 222 -2.84 7.64 19.46
N LYS A 223 -1.64 7.76 18.88
CA LYS A 223 -0.46 8.33 19.55
C LYS A 223 0.15 9.44 18.72
N CYS A 224 0.48 10.56 19.37
CA CYS A 224 1.32 11.62 18.81
C CYS A 224 2.66 11.03 18.35
N PHE A 225 3.00 11.26 17.08
CA PHE A 225 4.37 11.09 16.62
C PHE A 225 5.19 12.28 17.13
N ALA A 226 5.97 12.06 18.18
CA ALA A 226 6.94 13.04 18.68
C ALA A 226 8.32 12.74 18.08
N PRO A 227 8.89 13.59 17.20
CA PRO A 227 10.30 13.50 16.83
C PRO A 227 11.14 13.89 18.05
N ALA A 228 11.82 12.92 18.66
CA ALA A 228 12.53 13.12 19.92
C ALA A 228 13.74 14.06 19.74
N PRO A 229 13.92 15.10 20.59
CA PRO A 229 15.07 16.01 20.50
C PRO A 229 16.40 15.26 20.57
N GLY A 230 17.27 15.47 19.57
CA GLY A 230 18.55 14.78 19.46
C GLY A 230 18.48 13.27 19.18
N LYS A 231 17.29 12.71 18.89
CA LYS A 231 17.08 11.29 18.61
C LYS A 231 16.32 11.07 17.29
N VAL A 232 16.38 9.82 16.80
CA VAL A 232 16.19 9.49 15.39
C VAL A 232 14.81 8.90 15.13
N GLY A 233 13.89 9.76 14.70
CA GLY A 233 12.47 9.43 14.55
C GLY A 233 11.73 9.26 15.87
N GLY A 234 10.41 9.18 15.80
CA GLY A 234 9.56 8.91 16.96
C GLY A 234 9.64 7.46 17.43
N ASP A 235 9.13 7.21 18.63
CA ASP A 235 9.33 6.01 19.49
C ASP A 235 8.89 4.65 18.88
N PHE A 236 8.39 4.65 17.65
CA PHE A 236 8.12 3.44 16.86
C PHE A 236 9.40 2.78 16.30
N LEU A 237 10.46 3.57 16.03
CA LEU A 237 11.75 3.03 15.56
C LEU A 237 12.66 2.55 16.71
N ALA A 238 12.50 3.11 17.91
CA ALA A 238 13.34 2.83 19.08
C ALA A 238 13.28 1.36 19.57
N ARG A 239 12.25 0.58 19.15
CA ARG A 239 12.01 -0.78 19.64
C ARG A 239 12.50 -1.92 18.72
N GLN A 240 13.13 -1.62 17.60
CA GLN A 240 13.69 -2.65 16.69
C GLN A 240 15.09 -2.34 16.14
N VAL A 241 15.75 -1.28 16.60
CA VAL A 241 17.08 -0.87 16.10
C VAL A 241 18.11 -0.83 17.21
N GLN A 242 18.61 -2.01 17.60
CA GLN A 242 19.97 -2.13 18.16
C GLN A 242 20.98 -1.93 17.02
N ALA A 243 21.14 -0.69 16.57
CA ALA A 243 22.19 -0.30 15.63
C ALA A 243 22.70 1.09 16.02
N GLU A 244 23.78 1.12 16.81
CA GLU A 244 24.35 2.31 17.45
C GLU A 244 25.06 3.26 16.46
N GLN A 245 24.96 2.99 15.16
CA GLN A 245 25.73 3.65 14.08
C GLN A 245 24.86 4.15 12.92
N ALA A 246 23.53 4.14 13.04
CA ALA A 246 22.66 4.76 12.03
C ALA A 246 22.69 6.30 12.15
N PRO A 247 23.07 7.06 11.09
CA PRO A 247 23.14 8.52 11.15
C PRO A 247 21.75 9.15 11.38
N ALA A 248 21.74 10.33 12.01
CA ALA A 248 20.54 10.90 12.62
C ALA A 248 19.52 11.46 11.61
N LEU A 249 18.66 10.58 11.10
CA LEU A 249 17.44 10.89 10.34
C LEU A 249 16.49 11.79 11.14
N LYS A 250 16.64 13.10 10.95
CA LYS A 250 15.66 14.11 11.36
C LYS A 250 14.38 13.92 10.55
N LEU A 251 13.29 13.54 11.20
CA LEU A 251 11.96 13.48 10.58
C LEU A 251 11.20 14.76 10.91
N TYR A 252 10.73 15.48 9.88
CA TYR A 252 10.27 16.86 10.00
C TYR A 252 8.77 17.04 10.29
N THR A 253 7.95 15.99 10.17
CA THR A 253 6.51 16.11 10.45
C THR A 253 6.21 16.27 11.94
N ARG A 254 5.33 17.23 12.23
CA ARG A 254 4.76 17.49 13.56
C ARG A 254 3.27 17.10 13.64
N ASP A 255 2.67 16.76 12.50
CA ASP A 255 1.22 16.61 12.36
C ASP A 255 0.82 15.13 12.31
N ALA A 256 1.71 14.20 12.64
CA ALA A 256 1.49 12.76 12.45
C ALA A 256 0.84 12.07 13.66
N LEU A 257 -0.27 11.36 13.46
CA LEU A 257 -0.81 10.41 14.45
C LEU A 257 -0.60 8.96 14.00
N HIS A 258 -0.19 8.10 14.93
CA HIS A 258 -0.11 6.65 14.72
C HIS A 258 -1.34 5.97 15.34
N LEU A 259 -2.16 5.35 14.49
CA LEU A 259 -3.39 4.65 14.89
C LEU A 259 -3.09 3.17 15.23
N HIS A 260 -3.62 2.68 16.36
CA HIS A 260 -3.43 1.29 16.77
C HIS A 260 -4.63 0.72 17.56
N PRO A 261 -5.29 -0.37 17.11
CA PRO A 261 -5.01 -1.16 15.89
C PRO A 261 -5.42 -0.44 14.60
N ALA A 262 -4.98 -0.95 13.46
CA ALA A 262 -5.40 -0.45 12.15
C ALA A 262 -6.89 -0.73 11.90
N THR A 263 -7.73 0.30 11.97
CA THR A 263 -9.11 0.31 11.45
C THR A 263 -9.14 0.97 10.07
N ASP A 264 -10.29 0.98 9.38
CA ASP A 264 -10.45 1.78 8.16
C ASP A 264 -10.63 3.26 8.55
N PRO A 265 -9.67 4.16 8.23
CA PRO A 265 -9.71 5.53 8.74
C PRO A 265 -10.85 6.38 8.17
N LYS A 266 -11.54 5.92 7.12
CA LYS A 266 -12.71 6.61 6.59
C LYS A 266 -13.92 6.58 7.53
N HIS A 267 -13.94 5.63 8.45
CA HIS A 267 -14.99 5.49 9.46
C HIS A 267 -14.58 6.04 10.83
N LEU A 268 -13.39 6.67 10.94
CA LEU A 268 -12.96 7.32 12.17
C LEU A 268 -13.63 8.70 12.31
N PRO A 269 -14.14 9.05 13.51
CA PRO A 269 -14.67 10.38 13.81
C PRO A 269 -13.65 11.49 13.47
N GLY A 270 -14.09 12.54 12.77
CA GLY A 270 -13.22 13.62 12.28
C GLY A 270 -12.74 13.46 10.83
N PHE A 271 -12.95 12.30 10.19
CA PHE A 271 -12.54 12.11 8.80
C PHE A 271 -13.36 12.96 7.81
N LEU A 272 -14.70 12.93 7.93
CA LEU A 272 -15.61 13.63 7.02
C LEU A 272 -15.60 15.14 7.26
N GLU A 273 -15.33 15.53 8.51
CA GLU A 273 -15.25 16.89 9.00
C GLU A 273 -13.92 17.58 8.65
N GLY A 274 -12.97 16.84 8.04
CA GLY A 274 -11.69 17.37 7.58
C GLY A 274 -10.61 17.51 8.66
N LEU A 275 -10.77 16.89 9.83
CA LEU A 275 -9.82 17.01 10.95
C LEU A 275 -8.49 16.28 10.73
N PHE A 276 -8.44 15.34 9.78
CA PHE A 276 -7.21 14.65 9.38
C PHE A 276 -7.31 14.04 7.97
N THR A 277 -6.18 13.54 7.46
CA THR A 277 -6.07 12.76 6.22
C THR A 277 -5.19 11.53 6.45
N VAL A 278 -5.46 10.41 5.76
CA VAL A 278 -4.55 9.25 5.78
C VAL A 278 -3.33 9.56 4.93
N GLN A 279 -2.15 9.67 5.54
CA GLN A 279 -0.92 10.00 4.83
C GLN A 279 0.30 9.40 5.53
N ASP A 280 1.13 8.71 4.75
CA ASP A 280 2.37 8.12 5.24
C ASP A 280 3.32 9.16 5.84
N LEU A 281 4.00 8.80 6.93
CA LEU A 281 4.95 9.63 7.66
C LEU A 281 6.02 10.25 6.75
N ALA A 282 6.53 9.51 5.77
CA ALA A 282 7.51 10.03 4.81
C ALA A 282 6.89 11.04 3.83
N ALA A 283 5.65 10.80 3.39
CA ALA A 283 4.92 11.67 2.48
C ALA A 283 4.49 13.00 3.12
N GLN A 284 4.30 13.04 4.44
CA GLN A 284 4.05 14.27 5.21
C GLN A 284 5.26 15.21 5.25
N GLN A 285 6.49 14.70 5.10
CA GLN A 285 7.69 15.55 5.16
C GLN A 285 7.81 16.50 3.97
N ALA A 286 7.24 16.15 2.81
CA ALA A 286 7.37 16.94 1.59
C ALA A 286 6.86 18.38 1.76
N ALA A 287 5.72 18.57 2.44
CA ALA A 287 5.13 19.88 2.69
C ALA A 287 5.93 20.71 3.74
N TRP A 288 6.66 20.05 4.63
CA TRP A 288 7.59 20.70 5.57
C TRP A 288 8.95 21.04 4.93
N LEU A 289 9.40 20.27 3.92
CA LEU A 289 10.70 20.44 3.25
C LEU A 289 10.66 21.44 2.10
N ILE A 290 9.49 21.75 1.54
CA ILE A 290 9.34 22.71 0.45
C ILE A 290 9.35 24.18 0.92
N ASP A 291 9.35 24.44 2.23
CA ASP A 291 9.57 25.76 2.83
C ASP A 291 8.63 26.84 2.25
N LEU A 292 7.36 26.77 2.65
CA LEU A 292 6.29 27.67 2.19
C LEU A 292 6.16 28.93 3.04
N SER A 293 5.55 29.96 2.46
CA SER A 293 5.04 31.12 3.19
C SER A 293 3.75 31.61 2.52
N ASP A 294 2.94 32.36 3.26
CA ASP A 294 1.70 32.95 2.75
C ASP A 294 1.97 33.87 1.54
N GLY A 295 1.06 33.85 0.58
CA GLY A 295 1.17 34.62 -0.68
C GLY A 295 2.06 33.99 -1.77
N MET A 296 2.78 32.89 -1.50
CA MET A 296 3.54 32.17 -2.54
C MET A 296 2.63 31.56 -3.61
N SER A 297 3.05 31.61 -4.87
CA SER A 297 2.51 30.77 -5.94
C SER A 297 3.19 29.41 -5.91
N VAL A 298 2.41 28.33 -5.77
CA VAL A 298 2.93 26.98 -5.52
C VAL A 298 2.29 25.98 -6.47
N LEU A 299 3.09 25.11 -7.06
CA LEU A 299 2.62 23.98 -7.87
C LEU A 299 2.82 22.65 -7.13
N ASP A 300 1.75 21.85 -7.03
CA ASP A 300 1.82 20.41 -6.80
C ASP A 300 1.69 19.68 -8.14
N ALA A 301 2.77 19.04 -8.60
CA ALA A 301 2.83 18.31 -9.87
C ALA A 301 2.75 16.80 -9.65
N CYS A 302 1.88 16.13 -10.40
CA CYS A 302 1.40 14.75 -10.16
C CYS A 302 0.59 14.60 -8.85
N ALA A 303 -0.04 15.70 -8.41
CA ALA A 303 -0.61 15.93 -7.09
C ALA A 303 -1.63 14.88 -6.57
N ALA A 304 -2.32 14.18 -7.45
CA ALA A 304 -3.54 13.48 -7.09
C ALA A 304 -3.27 12.14 -6.35
N PRO A 305 -3.90 11.89 -5.19
CA PRO A 305 -5.25 12.35 -4.82
C PRO A 305 -5.30 13.57 -3.86
N GLY A 306 -4.30 14.44 -3.86
CA GLY A 306 -4.33 15.70 -3.10
C GLY A 306 -3.72 15.65 -1.71
N GLY A 307 -3.07 14.53 -1.34
CA GLY A 307 -2.54 14.33 0.00
C GLY A 307 -1.46 15.36 0.37
N LYS A 308 -0.56 15.69 -0.57
CA LYS A 308 0.49 16.70 -0.38
C LYS A 308 -0.04 18.12 -0.57
N THR A 309 -0.86 18.35 -1.59
CA THR A 309 -1.59 19.61 -1.84
C THR A 309 -2.31 20.12 -0.59
N GLY A 310 -3.10 19.24 0.05
CA GLY A 310 -3.82 19.58 1.27
C GLY A 310 -2.92 19.81 2.48
N HIS A 311 -1.74 19.18 2.56
CA HIS A 311 -0.78 19.48 3.64
C HIS A 311 -0.12 20.85 3.42
N MET A 312 0.23 21.20 2.18
CA MET A 312 0.76 22.52 1.84
C MET A 312 -0.26 23.63 2.18
N LEU A 313 -1.53 23.43 1.80
CA LEU A 313 -2.65 24.32 2.16
C LEU A 313 -3.05 24.30 3.64
N GLU A 314 -2.56 23.34 4.44
CA GLU A 314 -2.68 23.35 5.90
C GLU A 314 -1.54 24.14 6.58
N LEU A 315 -0.40 24.32 5.89
CA LEU A 315 0.77 25.03 6.40
C LEU A 315 0.77 26.53 6.05
N ALA A 316 0.28 26.94 4.88
CA ALA A 316 0.32 28.32 4.40
C ALA A 316 -0.86 28.68 3.44
N GLU A 317 -1.22 29.96 3.40
CA GLU A 317 -2.13 30.57 2.43
C GLU A 317 -1.42 30.81 1.09
N CYS A 318 -1.29 29.78 0.26
CA CYS A 318 -0.63 29.87 -1.05
C CYS A 318 -1.62 29.96 -2.22
N ASP A 319 -1.22 30.62 -3.31
CA ASP A 319 -1.88 30.45 -4.62
C ASP A 319 -1.51 29.07 -5.18
N MET A 320 -2.25 28.05 -4.72
CA MET A 320 -1.98 26.64 -4.98
C MET A 320 -2.55 26.19 -6.33
N HIS A 321 -1.67 25.72 -7.21
CA HIS A 321 -2.01 25.00 -8.43
C HIS A 321 -1.73 23.51 -8.22
N ALA A 322 -2.61 22.65 -8.71
CA ALA A 322 -2.45 21.20 -8.58
C ALA A 322 -2.72 20.50 -9.92
N TRP A 323 -1.68 19.89 -10.48
CA TRP A 323 -1.69 19.31 -11.82
C TRP A 323 -1.54 17.79 -11.78
N ASP A 324 -2.35 17.08 -12.56
CA ASP A 324 -2.24 15.63 -12.75
C ASP A 324 -2.65 15.24 -14.17
N VAL A 325 -2.10 14.15 -14.70
CA VAL A 325 -2.40 13.65 -16.05
C VAL A 325 -3.81 13.01 -16.15
N SER A 326 -4.49 12.76 -15.04
CA SER A 326 -5.80 12.11 -15.03
C SER A 326 -6.88 12.97 -14.39
N ALA A 327 -7.84 13.44 -15.20
CA ALA A 327 -9.07 14.11 -14.73
C ALA A 327 -9.78 13.31 -13.62
N LYS A 328 -9.85 11.99 -13.76
CA LYS A 328 -10.44 11.08 -12.74
C LYS A 328 -9.65 10.98 -11.43
N ARG A 329 -8.37 11.34 -11.43
CA ARG A 329 -7.59 11.54 -10.19
C ARG A 329 -7.78 12.95 -9.63
N LEU A 330 -7.97 13.96 -10.48
CA LEU A 330 -8.31 15.33 -10.07
C LEU A 330 -9.70 15.44 -9.43
N GLU A 331 -10.70 14.69 -9.90
CA GLU A 331 -12.00 14.53 -9.22
C GLU A 331 -11.81 14.19 -7.73
N ARG A 332 -10.98 13.17 -7.44
CA ARG A 332 -10.66 12.72 -6.07
C ARG A 332 -9.81 13.69 -5.28
N LEU A 333 -9.01 14.52 -5.96
CA LEU A 333 -8.27 15.61 -5.33
C LEU A 333 -9.26 16.71 -4.91
N ALA A 334 -10.21 17.09 -5.77
CA ALA A 334 -11.27 18.04 -5.43
C ALA A 334 -12.15 17.53 -4.28
N GLU A 335 -12.57 16.26 -4.29
CA GLU A 335 -13.26 15.61 -3.15
C GLU A 335 -12.48 15.78 -1.84
N ASN A 336 -11.17 15.53 -1.86
CA ASN A 336 -10.31 15.66 -0.67
C ASN A 336 -10.09 17.11 -0.22
N LEU A 337 -9.90 18.06 -1.14
CA LEU A 337 -9.75 19.47 -0.79
C LEU A 337 -11.05 20.04 -0.22
N ASN A 338 -12.20 19.73 -0.83
CA ASN A 338 -13.52 20.11 -0.32
C ASN A 338 -13.75 19.59 1.11
N ARG A 339 -13.41 18.31 1.38
CA ARG A 339 -13.47 17.70 2.71
C ARG A 339 -12.55 18.38 3.73
N LEU A 340 -11.38 18.85 3.30
CA LEU A 340 -10.43 19.59 4.14
C LEU A 340 -10.75 21.09 4.28
N GLN A 341 -11.74 21.60 3.53
CA GLN A 341 -12.09 23.02 3.39
C GLN A 341 -10.94 23.86 2.78
N CYS A 342 -10.15 23.24 1.90
CA CYS A 342 -9.06 23.88 1.16
C CYS A 342 -9.46 24.08 -0.32
N GLN A 343 -8.79 24.98 -1.04
CA GLN A 343 -9.01 25.22 -2.48
C GLN A 343 -7.69 25.27 -3.24
N ALA A 344 -7.72 24.84 -4.51
CA ALA A 344 -6.57 24.89 -5.42
C ALA A 344 -7.05 25.00 -6.88
N LYS A 345 -6.23 25.62 -7.74
CA LYS A 345 -6.43 25.70 -9.20
C LYS A 345 -6.05 24.35 -9.82
N LEU A 346 -7.05 23.58 -10.25
CA LEU A 346 -6.85 22.23 -10.79
C LEU A 346 -6.69 22.26 -12.32
N ALA A 347 -5.70 21.54 -12.85
CA ALA A 347 -5.55 21.36 -14.30
C ALA A 347 -5.15 19.93 -14.67
N CYS A 348 -5.75 19.41 -15.74
CA CYS A 348 -5.35 18.12 -16.33
C CYS A 348 -4.15 18.38 -17.25
N VAL A 349 -2.98 17.85 -16.91
CA VAL A 349 -1.71 18.15 -17.60
C VAL A 349 -0.88 16.89 -17.76
N ASP A 350 -0.60 16.48 -19.00
CA ASP A 350 0.43 15.48 -19.27
C ASP A 350 1.81 16.13 -19.29
N LEU A 351 2.62 15.89 -18.26
CA LEU A 351 4.00 16.36 -18.15
C LEU A 351 5.00 15.62 -19.07
N LEU A 352 4.59 14.57 -19.77
CA LEU A 352 5.37 13.91 -20.84
C LEU A 352 4.89 14.26 -22.27
N GLY A 353 3.73 14.92 -22.39
CA GLY A 353 3.17 15.40 -23.67
C GLY A 353 3.94 16.56 -24.30
N LYS A 354 3.38 17.11 -25.39
CA LYS A 354 3.97 18.25 -26.15
C LYS A 354 3.20 19.57 -25.99
N GLU A 355 2.15 19.57 -25.20
CA GLU A 355 1.25 20.71 -25.00
C GLU A 355 1.94 21.84 -24.20
N GLU A 356 1.47 23.07 -24.38
CA GLU A 356 1.90 24.20 -23.55
C GLU A 356 1.40 24.02 -22.11
N LEU A 357 2.21 24.41 -21.12
CA LEU A 357 1.87 24.27 -19.71
C LEU A 357 0.99 25.45 -19.28
N PRO A 358 -0.02 25.25 -18.39
CA PRO A 358 -0.92 26.33 -17.97
C PRO A 358 -0.30 27.28 -16.93
N ALA A 359 0.98 27.64 -17.11
CA ALA A 359 1.70 28.70 -16.42
C ALA A 359 2.90 29.16 -17.28
N PRO A 360 3.24 30.46 -17.31
CA PRO A 360 4.43 30.94 -18.01
C PRO A 360 5.73 30.58 -17.26
N ALA A 361 6.86 30.75 -17.94
CA ALA A 361 8.18 30.60 -17.31
C ALA A 361 8.35 31.57 -16.13
N GLY A 362 8.95 31.09 -15.02
CA GLY A 362 9.16 31.87 -13.80
C GLY A 362 7.88 32.26 -13.06
N PHE A 363 6.81 31.46 -13.12
CA PHE A 363 5.55 31.75 -12.44
C PHE A 363 5.50 31.30 -10.96
N PHE A 364 6.07 30.14 -10.63
CA PHE A 364 5.93 29.53 -9.29
C PHE A 364 7.11 29.85 -8.36
N ASP A 365 6.84 30.22 -7.09
CA ASP A 365 7.85 30.39 -6.04
C ASP A 365 8.37 29.05 -5.50
N ARG A 366 7.54 28.00 -5.63
CA ARG A 366 7.84 26.62 -5.22
C ARG A 366 7.14 25.62 -6.16
N ILE A 367 7.82 24.53 -6.48
CA ILE A 367 7.25 23.40 -7.22
C ILE A 367 7.55 22.11 -6.45
N LEU A 368 6.50 21.39 -6.08
CA LEU A 368 6.56 20.01 -5.63
C LEU A 368 6.34 19.09 -6.83
N LEU A 369 7.18 18.06 -6.99
CA LEU A 369 7.01 17.03 -8.02
C LEU A 369 6.89 15.65 -7.35
N ASP A 370 5.66 15.17 -7.20
CA ASP A 370 5.35 13.84 -6.65
C ASP A 370 5.39 12.77 -7.76
N ALA A 371 6.52 12.71 -8.48
CA ALA A 371 6.61 12.00 -9.75
C ALA A 371 6.27 10.50 -9.64
N PRO A 372 5.61 9.91 -10.67
CA PRO A 372 5.35 8.49 -10.73
C PRO A 372 6.65 7.69 -10.65
N CYS A 373 6.67 6.66 -9.81
CA CYS A 373 7.88 5.91 -9.49
C CYS A 373 7.61 4.41 -9.39
N SER A 374 8.68 3.62 -9.24
CA SER A 374 8.61 2.17 -8.99
C SER A 374 7.78 1.78 -7.77
N ALA A 375 7.56 2.71 -6.83
CA ALA A 375 6.85 2.54 -5.56
C ALA A 375 7.51 1.51 -4.62
N SER A 376 8.81 1.25 -4.80
CA SER A 376 9.63 0.35 -3.96
C SER A 376 9.58 0.67 -2.46
N GLY A 377 9.48 1.94 -2.08
CA GLY A 377 9.42 2.37 -0.68
C GLY A 377 8.16 1.98 0.09
N ILE A 378 7.05 1.61 -0.58
CA ILE A 378 5.75 1.34 0.07
C ILE A 378 5.34 -0.14 0.08
N ILE A 379 6.27 -1.08 -0.13
CA ILE A 379 6.00 -2.54 -0.11
C ILE A 379 5.40 -3.00 1.23
N GLY A 380 5.76 -2.35 2.35
CA GLY A 380 5.16 -2.62 3.66
C GLY A 380 3.64 -2.34 3.73
N ARG A 381 3.12 -1.51 2.83
CA ARG A 381 1.68 -1.27 2.59
C ARG A 381 1.14 -2.12 1.42
N HIS A 382 1.92 -2.19 0.35
CA HIS A 382 1.58 -2.79 -0.95
C HIS A 382 2.50 -3.97 -1.29
N PRO A 383 2.31 -5.13 -0.63
CA PRO A 383 3.23 -6.27 -0.76
C PRO A 383 3.32 -6.84 -2.19
N GLU A 384 2.37 -6.52 -3.07
CA GLU A 384 2.33 -6.93 -4.48
C GLU A 384 3.34 -6.21 -5.39
N ILE A 385 3.81 -5.01 -5.02
CA ILE A 385 4.69 -4.18 -5.87
C ILE A 385 5.95 -4.93 -6.30
N ARG A 386 6.57 -5.69 -5.39
CA ARG A 386 7.83 -6.41 -5.65
C ARG A 386 7.74 -7.43 -6.78
N TRP A 387 6.54 -7.93 -7.09
CA TRP A 387 6.28 -8.93 -8.15
C TRP A 387 5.67 -8.29 -9.40
N ARG A 388 5.03 -7.12 -9.27
CA ARG A 388 4.48 -6.33 -10.39
C ARG A 388 5.52 -5.54 -11.18
N ARG A 389 6.73 -5.35 -10.64
CA ARG A 389 7.81 -4.65 -11.35
C ARG A 389 8.69 -5.63 -12.11
N GLN A 390 9.16 -5.16 -13.26
CA GLN A 390 10.23 -5.75 -14.06
C GLN A 390 11.46 -4.83 -13.96
N GLU A 391 12.65 -5.33 -14.28
CA GLU A 391 13.91 -4.62 -14.07
C GLU A 391 14.06 -3.38 -14.99
N ASP A 392 13.64 -3.52 -16.25
CA ASP A 392 13.56 -2.46 -17.28
C ASP A 392 12.71 -1.26 -16.83
N ALA A 393 11.66 -1.51 -16.05
CA ALA A 393 10.75 -0.49 -15.56
C ALA A 393 11.45 0.52 -14.65
N LEU A 394 12.59 0.20 -14.03
CA LEU A 394 13.35 1.18 -13.24
C LEU A 394 13.88 2.31 -14.13
N SER A 395 14.55 1.96 -15.23
CA SER A 395 15.10 2.90 -16.21
C SER A 395 14.02 3.74 -16.89
N GLN A 396 12.84 3.14 -17.15
CA GLN A 396 11.69 3.85 -17.70
C GLN A 396 11.18 4.94 -16.76
N HIS A 397 10.98 4.64 -15.46
CA HIS A 397 10.58 5.67 -14.50
C HIS A 397 11.66 6.76 -14.35
N GLN A 398 12.95 6.40 -14.34
CA GLN A 398 14.04 7.38 -14.25
C GLN A 398 14.02 8.38 -15.42
N ALA A 399 13.86 7.90 -16.66
CA ALA A 399 13.77 8.75 -17.84
C ALA A 399 12.54 9.67 -17.80
N GLN A 400 11.38 9.14 -17.38
CA GLN A 400 10.15 9.93 -17.22
C GLN A 400 10.30 11.02 -16.14
N GLN A 401 10.86 10.68 -14.98
CA GLN A 401 11.10 11.60 -13.87
C GLN A 401 12.04 12.75 -14.28
N PHE A 402 13.11 12.44 -15.01
CA PHE A 402 14.03 13.45 -15.54
C PHE A 402 13.35 14.36 -16.57
N ALA A 403 12.56 13.81 -17.49
CA ALA A 403 11.80 14.61 -18.46
C ALA A 403 10.79 15.56 -17.79
N MET A 404 10.04 15.08 -16.78
CA MET A 404 9.13 15.91 -15.98
C MET A 404 9.87 17.03 -15.24
N LEU A 405 11.01 16.72 -14.62
CA LEU A 405 11.84 17.71 -13.94
C LEU A 405 12.34 18.80 -14.92
N CYS A 406 12.89 18.40 -16.07
CA CYS A 406 13.35 19.33 -17.10
C CYS A 406 12.24 20.21 -17.67
N ARG A 407 11.00 19.70 -17.76
CA ARG A 407 9.84 20.45 -18.28
C ARG A 407 9.21 21.39 -17.24
N LEU A 408 9.31 21.08 -15.95
CA LEU A 408 8.86 21.96 -14.86
C LEU A 408 9.89 23.03 -14.47
N TRP A 409 11.19 22.75 -14.64
CA TRP A 409 12.27 23.65 -14.22
C TRP A 409 12.16 25.11 -14.74
N PRO A 410 11.73 25.38 -16.00
CA PRO A 410 11.55 26.76 -16.49
C PRO A 410 10.40 27.52 -15.80
N LEU A 411 9.44 26.84 -15.17
CA LEU A 411 8.30 27.46 -14.49
C LEU A 411 8.66 27.97 -13.08
N LEU A 412 9.77 27.49 -12.51
CA LEU A 412 10.26 27.94 -11.21
C LEU A 412 10.83 29.35 -11.34
N LYS A 413 10.39 30.28 -10.47
CA LYS A 413 11.00 31.60 -10.32
C LYS A 413 12.48 31.44 -10.04
N ARG A 414 13.31 32.13 -10.83
CA ARG A 414 14.72 32.31 -10.46
C ARG A 414 14.75 33.06 -9.14
N MET A 415 15.43 32.52 -8.14
CA MET A 415 15.83 33.35 -7.00
C MET A 415 16.66 34.49 -7.55
N LEU A 416 16.17 35.73 -7.44
CA LEU A 416 17.03 36.89 -7.52
C LEU A 416 18.04 36.73 -6.39
N SER A 417 19.30 36.49 -6.73
CA SER A 417 20.38 36.49 -5.76
C SER A 417 20.43 37.87 -5.13
N LEU A 418 19.96 37.98 -3.89
CA LEU A 418 20.29 39.12 -3.04
C LEU A 418 21.81 39.22 -2.99
N SER A 419 22.35 40.26 -3.63
CA SER A 419 23.78 40.57 -3.62
C SER A 419 24.23 40.73 -2.17
N ARG A 420 25.15 39.85 -1.75
CA ARG A 420 25.93 39.99 -0.52
C ARG A 420 27.24 40.70 -0.84
#